data_AF-I0ESF4-F1
#
_entry.id   AF-I0ESF4-F1
#
_cell.length_a   1.000
_cell.length_b   1.000
_cell.length_c   1.000
_cell.angle_alpha   90.00
_cell.angle_beta   90.00
_cell.angle_gamma   90.00
#
_symmetry.space_group_name_H-M   'P 1'
#
loop_
_entity.id
_entity.type
_entity.pdbx_description
1 polymer ?
#
loop_
_entity_poly.entity_id
_entity_poly.type
_entity_poly.pdbx_seq_one_letter_code
_entity_poly.pdbx_strand_id
1 'polypeptide(L)'
;MFEIYTGSLLSQDDLVKGDIVRISVKSDNNGVYGYFDTLNNKKARHFENFISVNFFGNCFYHPYLASVEMKVHVLKLKNYDFTRRVGLFITNQLNKCFYNQFTYGTQLSSSKLKHNDFKIQLPLKPQTQDSQTPTLNDIDFNFMENFIAELEECRLAELDAYLQATGLKNTTLNSDEENALKQLNENERERERVKRMVA
;
A
#
# COMPACT_ATOMS: atom_id res chain seq x y z
N MET A 1 20.69 -2.97 -5.89
CA MET A 1 19.83 -1.85 -5.43
C MET A 1 19.11 -2.18 -4.13
N PHE A 2 18.34 -3.26 -4.06
CA PHE A 2 17.55 -3.61 -2.87
C PHE A 2 18.24 -4.59 -1.91
N GLU A 3 17.88 -4.51 -0.64
CA GLU A 3 17.92 -5.61 0.32
C GLU A 3 16.60 -6.39 0.22
N ILE A 4 16.69 -7.72 0.23
CA ILE A 4 15.55 -8.61 -0.05
C ILE A 4 15.35 -9.58 1.10
N TYR A 5 14.14 -9.55 1.66
CA TYR A 5 13.70 -10.43 2.73
C TYR A 5 12.42 -11.19 2.34
N THR A 6 12.01 -12.10 3.21
CA THR A 6 10.72 -12.80 3.11
C THR A 6 10.00 -12.73 4.45
N GLY A 7 8.67 -12.78 4.39
CA GLY A 7 7.83 -12.87 5.58
C GLY A 7 7.93 -14.21 6.30
N SER A 8 6.93 -14.54 7.11
CA SER A 8 6.87 -15.77 7.87
C SER A 8 5.53 -16.48 7.79
N LEU A 9 5.57 -17.79 8.06
CA LEU A 9 4.38 -18.63 8.15
C LEU A 9 3.80 -18.50 9.56
N LEU A 10 2.52 -18.17 9.63
CA LEU A 10 1.72 -18.15 10.86
C LEU A 10 0.57 -19.13 10.68
N SER A 11 0.25 -19.92 11.72
CA SER A 11 -0.94 -20.77 11.71
C SER A 11 -2.21 -19.94 11.94
N GLN A 12 -3.39 -20.56 11.78
CA GLN A 12 -4.65 -19.87 12.07
C GLN A 12 -4.75 -19.43 13.54
N ASP A 13 -4.22 -20.24 14.46
CA ASP A 13 -4.20 -19.92 15.91
C ASP A 13 -3.27 -18.74 16.22
N ASP A 14 -2.25 -18.51 15.40
CA ASP A 14 -1.36 -17.35 15.52
C ASP A 14 -2.02 -16.04 15.04
N LEU A 15 -3.18 -16.11 14.37
CA LEU A 15 -3.88 -14.99 13.72
C LEU A 15 -5.07 -14.48 14.55
N VAL A 16 -4.79 -14.13 15.80
CA VAL A 16 -5.75 -13.45 16.69
C VAL A 16 -5.96 -12.01 16.20
N LYS A 17 -7.21 -11.52 16.22
CA LYS A 17 -7.54 -10.15 15.81
C LYS A 17 -6.77 -9.12 16.65
N GLY A 18 -6.21 -8.12 15.98
CA GLY A 18 -5.49 -7.01 16.60
C GLY A 18 -5.31 -5.87 15.60
N ASP A 19 -4.28 -5.04 15.77
CA ASP A 19 -4.12 -3.79 15.02
C ASP A 19 -2.96 -3.82 14.01
N ILE A 20 -2.10 -4.85 14.03
CA ILE A 20 -0.98 -4.94 13.08
C ILE A 20 -1.48 -5.50 11.75
N VAL A 21 -1.28 -4.72 10.69
CA VAL A 21 -1.58 -5.14 9.32
C VAL A 21 -0.72 -6.37 8.97
N ARG A 22 -1.34 -7.40 8.39
CA ARG A 22 -0.64 -8.54 7.80
C ARG A 22 -0.74 -8.50 6.27
N ILE A 23 0.42 -8.49 5.62
CA ILE A 23 0.53 -8.51 4.16
C ILE A 23 0.64 -9.95 3.67
N SER A 24 -0.18 -10.28 2.68
CA SER A 24 -0.30 -11.60 2.05
C SER A 24 -0.03 -11.53 0.55
N VAL A 25 -0.15 -12.67 -0.11
CA VAL A 25 0.01 -12.81 -1.57
C VAL A 25 -1.12 -12.19 -2.40
N LYS A 26 -2.13 -11.59 -1.75
CA LYS A 26 -3.26 -10.93 -2.42
C LYS A 26 -2.81 -9.85 -3.40
N SER A 27 -3.52 -9.74 -4.52
CA SER A 27 -3.28 -8.73 -5.57
C SER A 27 -4.22 -7.52 -5.47
N ASP A 28 -5.20 -7.59 -4.58
CA ASP A 28 -6.16 -6.55 -4.22
C ASP A 28 -5.82 -5.95 -2.86
N ASN A 29 -6.42 -4.80 -2.55
CA ASN A 29 -6.32 -4.13 -1.25
C ASN A 29 -4.88 -3.97 -0.74
N ASN A 30 -3.95 -3.64 -1.65
CA ASN A 30 -2.52 -3.54 -1.36
C ASN A 30 -1.90 -4.78 -0.69
N GLY A 31 -2.43 -5.98 -0.96
CA GLY A 31 -1.96 -7.22 -0.34
C GLY A 31 -2.39 -7.41 1.11
N VAL A 32 -3.18 -6.49 1.68
CA VAL A 32 -3.64 -6.57 3.07
C VAL A 32 -4.58 -7.76 3.24
N TYR A 33 -4.17 -8.70 4.10
CA TYR A 33 -4.97 -9.86 4.50
C TYR A 33 -5.96 -9.50 5.61
N GLY A 34 -5.50 -8.74 6.59
CA GLY A 34 -6.27 -8.35 7.77
C GLY A 34 -5.37 -7.74 8.84
N TYR A 35 -5.95 -7.58 10.03
CA TYR A 35 -5.30 -6.96 11.18
C TYR A 35 -5.25 -7.95 12.35
N PHE A 36 -4.05 -8.13 12.92
CA PHE A 36 -3.76 -9.20 13.86
C PHE A 36 -2.85 -8.73 14.99
N ASP A 37 -2.92 -9.40 16.14
CA ASP A 37 -2.01 -9.16 17.26
C ASP A 37 -0.70 -9.92 17.06
N THR A 38 0.08 -9.50 16.06
CA THR A 38 1.36 -10.15 15.73
C THR A 38 2.56 -9.49 16.40
N LEU A 39 2.40 -8.36 17.11
CA LEU A 39 3.53 -7.55 17.59
C LEU A 39 4.44 -8.35 18.53
N ASN A 40 3.86 -9.16 19.41
CA ASN A 40 4.59 -10.01 20.36
C ASN A 40 4.76 -11.46 19.87
N ASN A 41 4.31 -11.79 18.66
CA ASN A 41 4.44 -13.13 18.10
C ASN A 41 5.85 -13.33 17.53
N LYS A 42 6.68 -14.12 18.22
CA LYS A 42 8.08 -14.41 17.82
C LYS A 42 8.23 -15.08 16.44
N LYS A 43 7.17 -15.71 15.92
CA LYS A 43 7.17 -16.30 14.57
C LYS A 43 6.90 -15.23 13.50
N ALA A 44 6.23 -14.14 13.85
CA ALA A 44 5.91 -13.07 12.91
C ALA A 44 7.17 -12.29 12.56
N ARG A 45 7.33 -11.97 11.26
CA ARG A 45 8.36 -11.05 10.80
C ARG A 45 7.71 -9.75 10.41
N HIS A 46 8.24 -8.66 10.96
CA HIS A 46 7.72 -7.33 10.76
C HIS A 46 8.71 -6.49 9.98
N PHE A 47 8.16 -5.66 9.13
CA PHE A 47 8.91 -4.71 8.34
C PHE A 47 8.16 -3.38 8.35
N GLU A 48 8.91 -2.29 8.29
CA GLU A 48 8.39 -0.94 8.19
C GLU A 48 9.08 -0.25 7.03
N ASN A 49 8.36 0.62 6.33
CA ASN A 49 8.85 1.37 5.18
C ASN A 49 9.48 0.46 4.10
N PHE A 50 8.63 -0.32 3.43
CA PHE A 50 9.07 -1.34 2.47
C PHE A 50 8.13 -1.50 1.28
N ILE A 51 8.61 -2.16 0.24
CA ILE A 51 7.79 -2.60 -0.88
C ILE A 51 7.58 -4.11 -0.76
N SER A 52 6.33 -4.57 -0.74
CA SER A 52 5.97 -5.99 -0.86
C SER A 52 5.96 -6.40 -2.32
N VAL A 53 6.35 -7.65 -2.62
CA VAL A 53 6.21 -8.27 -3.94
C VAL A 53 5.62 -9.66 -3.75
N ASN A 54 4.39 -9.88 -4.23
CA ASN A 54 3.78 -11.20 -4.19
C ASN A 54 4.39 -12.11 -5.30
N PHE A 55 4.07 -13.40 -5.27
CA PHE A 55 4.61 -14.33 -6.27
C PHE A 55 4.04 -14.16 -7.69
N PHE A 56 3.03 -13.30 -7.88
CA PHE A 56 2.54 -12.86 -9.19
C PHE A 56 3.25 -11.61 -9.70
N GLY A 57 4.15 -11.03 -8.91
CA GLY A 57 4.86 -9.79 -9.25
C GLY A 57 4.06 -8.52 -9.00
N ASN A 58 2.92 -8.58 -8.30
CA ASN A 58 2.25 -7.36 -7.83
C ASN A 58 3.06 -6.76 -6.68
N CYS A 59 3.30 -5.46 -6.77
CA CYS A 59 4.09 -4.71 -5.81
C CYS A 59 3.25 -3.65 -5.10
N PHE A 60 3.39 -3.54 -3.78
CA PHE A 60 2.74 -2.50 -2.98
C PHE A 60 3.71 -1.84 -2.01
N TYR A 61 3.62 -0.52 -1.87
CA TYR A 61 4.40 0.24 -0.91
C TYR A 61 3.66 0.33 0.43
N HIS A 62 4.38 0.07 1.52
CA HIS A 62 3.89 0.08 2.89
C HIS A 62 4.72 1.06 3.74
N PRO A 63 4.22 2.28 4.02
CA PRO A 63 4.92 3.27 4.83
C PRO A 63 4.81 3.02 6.35
N TYR A 64 4.17 1.92 6.76
CA TYR A 64 3.86 1.58 8.15
C TYR A 64 4.44 0.21 8.53
N LEU A 65 4.56 -0.06 9.83
CA LEU A 65 4.90 -1.37 10.37
C LEU A 65 3.83 -2.40 10.02
N ALA A 66 4.23 -3.50 9.39
CA ALA A 66 3.34 -4.61 9.04
C ALA A 66 4.04 -5.96 9.26
N SER A 67 3.27 -6.98 9.61
CA SER A 67 3.75 -8.36 9.53
C SER A 67 3.59 -8.88 8.10
N VAL A 68 4.49 -9.74 7.64
CA VAL A 68 4.49 -10.21 6.25
C VAL A 68 4.39 -11.73 6.19
N GLU A 69 3.61 -12.24 5.26
CA GLU A 69 3.45 -13.67 4.99
C GLU A 69 4.69 -14.26 4.27
N MET A 70 5.02 -15.52 4.56
CA MET A 70 6.19 -16.25 4.03
C MET A 70 6.37 -16.16 2.51
N LYS A 71 5.28 -16.12 1.75
CA LYS A 71 5.31 -16.13 0.28
C LYS A 71 5.41 -14.74 -0.35
N VAL A 72 5.46 -13.70 0.47
CA VAL A 72 5.65 -12.31 0.05
C VAL A 72 7.11 -11.93 0.25
N HIS A 73 7.72 -11.35 -0.80
CA HIS A 73 9.06 -10.79 -0.72
C HIS A 73 9.00 -9.34 -0.27
N VAL A 74 10.01 -8.91 0.48
CA VAL A 74 10.13 -7.55 1.01
C VAL A 74 11.36 -6.90 0.41
N LEU A 75 11.18 -5.73 -0.19
CA LEU A 75 12.24 -4.93 -0.78
C LEU A 75 12.44 -3.64 0.01
N LYS A 76 13.69 -3.39 0.41
CA LYS A 76 14.16 -2.11 0.97
C LYS A 76 15.32 -1.58 0.15
N LEU A 77 15.40 -0.27 -0.05
CA LEU A 77 16.59 0.32 -0.68
C LEU A 77 17.78 0.22 0.27
N LYS A 78 18.95 -0.10 -0.29
CA LYS A 78 20.20 -0.05 0.48
C LYS A 78 20.52 1.41 0.82
N ASN A 79 20.80 1.72 2.09
CA ASN A 79 21.24 3.05 2.51
C ASN A 79 20.29 4.21 2.16
N TYR A 80 18.99 3.95 1.96
CA TYR A 80 17.99 4.98 1.71
C TYR A 80 16.63 4.52 2.23
N ASP A 81 16.01 5.32 3.10
CA ASP A 81 14.63 5.09 3.53
C ASP A 81 13.67 5.78 2.57
N PHE A 82 12.65 5.06 2.10
CA PHE A 82 11.67 5.67 1.21
C PHE A 82 10.93 6.79 1.93
N THR A 83 10.80 7.92 1.25
CA THR A 83 9.67 8.81 1.45
C THR A 83 8.42 8.22 0.79
N ARG A 84 7.23 8.74 1.14
CA ARG A 84 5.98 8.21 0.61
C ARG A 84 5.95 8.22 -0.92
N ARG A 85 6.37 9.33 -1.54
CA ARG A 85 6.27 9.48 -3.01
C ARG A 85 7.34 8.70 -3.75
N VAL A 86 8.58 8.65 -3.24
CA VAL A 86 9.62 7.78 -3.79
C VAL A 86 9.20 6.31 -3.73
N GLY A 87 8.64 5.86 -2.59
CA GLY A 87 8.11 4.51 -2.43
C GLY A 87 7.05 4.16 -3.47
N LEU A 88 6.09 5.08 -3.71
CA LEU A 88 5.07 4.94 -4.74
C LEU A 88 5.66 4.88 -6.16
N PHE A 89 6.61 5.78 -6.47
CA PHE A 89 7.26 5.84 -7.78
C PHE A 89 7.96 4.51 -8.11
N ILE A 90 8.82 4.04 -7.20
CA ILE A 90 9.59 2.80 -7.40
C ILE A 90 8.66 1.59 -7.49
N THR A 91 7.60 1.55 -6.66
CA THR A 91 6.58 0.50 -6.72
C THR A 91 5.89 0.46 -8.08
N ASN A 92 5.59 1.62 -8.68
CA ASN A 92 5.02 1.67 -10.03
C ASN A 92 5.99 1.12 -11.08
N GLN A 93 7.27 1.47 -11.00
CA GLN A 93 8.29 0.96 -11.92
C GLN A 93 8.49 -0.56 -11.77
N LEU A 94 8.41 -1.10 -10.56
CA LEU A 94 8.44 -2.55 -10.32
C LEU A 94 7.20 -3.25 -10.88
N ASN A 95 6.00 -2.69 -10.68
CA ASN A 95 4.77 -3.24 -11.25
C ASN A 95 4.83 -3.29 -12.78
N LYS A 96 5.37 -2.25 -13.44
CA LYS A 96 5.61 -2.26 -14.88
C LYS A 96 6.62 -3.33 -15.29
N CYS A 97 7.71 -3.47 -14.52
CA CYS A 97 8.72 -4.49 -14.77
C CYS A 97 8.09 -5.87 -14.75
N PHE A 98 7.30 -6.21 -13.73
CA PHE A 98 6.77 -7.55 -13.53
C PHE A 98 5.44 -7.84 -14.23
N TYR A 99 4.87 -6.86 -14.92
CA TYR A 99 3.57 -6.98 -15.57
C TYR A 99 3.49 -8.20 -16.49
N ASN A 100 2.52 -9.08 -16.24
CA ASN A 100 2.28 -10.32 -16.98
C ASN A 100 3.46 -11.31 -17.08
N GLN A 101 4.47 -11.22 -16.19
CA GLN A 101 5.62 -12.14 -16.21
C GLN A 101 5.39 -13.43 -15.42
N PHE A 102 4.51 -13.41 -14.42
CA PHE A 102 4.38 -14.51 -13.45
C PHE A 102 2.94 -15.03 -13.36
N THR A 103 2.82 -16.35 -13.27
CA THR A 103 1.55 -17.07 -13.14
C THR A 103 1.68 -18.15 -12.08
N TYR A 104 0.64 -18.94 -11.82
CA TYR A 104 0.74 -20.11 -10.95
C TYR A 104 1.79 -21.13 -11.43
N GLY A 105 1.92 -21.33 -12.74
CA GLY A 105 2.95 -22.21 -13.31
C GLY A 105 4.36 -21.62 -13.27
N THR A 106 4.47 -20.28 -13.12
CA THR A 106 5.72 -19.53 -13.20
C THR A 106 5.84 -18.49 -12.09
N GLN A 107 5.72 -18.91 -10.83
CA GLN A 107 5.78 -18.00 -9.68
C GLN A 107 7.13 -17.27 -9.55
N LEU A 108 7.08 -16.03 -9.07
CA LEU A 108 8.24 -15.25 -8.65
C LEU A 108 8.75 -15.74 -7.28
N SER A 109 9.88 -16.42 -7.29
CA SER A 109 10.58 -16.86 -6.08
C SER A 109 11.67 -15.86 -5.68
N SER A 110 12.16 -15.95 -4.44
CA SER A 110 13.27 -15.10 -3.98
C SER A 110 14.56 -15.33 -4.79
N SER A 111 14.74 -16.55 -5.31
CA SER A 111 15.86 -16.89 -6.19
C SER A 111 15.74 -16.15 -7.53
N LYS A 112 14.58 -16.23 -8.19
CA LYS A 112 14.32 -15.48 -9.43
C LYS A 112 14.50 -13.98 -9.21
N LEU A 113 13.95 -13.44 -8.12
CA LEU A 113 14.05 -12.01 -7.79
C LEU A 113 15.51 -11.54 -7.60
N LYS A 114 16.40 -12.42 -7.14
CA LYS A 114 17.83 -12.12 -6.94
C LYS A 114 18.70 -12.35 -8.18
N HIS A 115 18.32 -13.26 -9.06
CA HIS A 115 19.22 -13.79 -10.10
C HIS A 115 18.76 -13.57 -11.54
N ASN A 116 17.54 -13.07 -11.79
CA ASN A 116 17.02 -12.86 -13.15
C ASN A 116 17.25 -11.43 -13.69
N ASP A 117 18.15 -10.64 -13.09
CA ASP A 117 18.56 -9.32 -13.56
C ASP A 117 17.40 -8.39 -14.00
N PHE A 118 16.36 -8.30 -13.17
CA PHE A 118 15.24 -7.40 -13.43
C PHE A 118 15.70 -5.93 -13.46
N LYS A 119 15.28 -5.20 -14.49
CA LYS A 119 15.66 -3.80 -14.69
C LYS A 119 14.43 -2.91 -14.58
N ILE A 120 14.57 -1.83 -13.81
CA ILE A 120 13.63 -0.72 -13.77
C ILE A 120 14.33 0.56 -14.21
N GLN A 121 13.60 1.42 -14.89
CA GLN A 121 14.10 2.74 -15.27
C GLN A 121 13.88 3.71 -14.10
N LEU A 122 14.91 4.45 -13.74
CA LEU A 122 14.85 5.47 -12.70
C LEU A 122 15.49 6.77 -13.22
N PRO A 123 14.98 7.94 -12.81
CA PRO A 123 15.61 9.21 -13.10
C PRO A 123 17.00 9.28 -12.47
N LEU A 124 17.97 9.79 -13.24
CA LEU A 124 19.31 10.10 -12.76
C LEU A 124 19.46 11.62 -12.67
N LYS A 125 20.25 12.06 -11.69
CA LYS A 125 20.57 13.47 -11.52
C LYS A 125 21.24 14.00 -12.78
N PRO A 126 20.99 15.26 -13.20
CA PRO A 126 21.51 15.82 -14.44
C PRO A 126 23.02 15.61 -14.63
N GLN A 127 23.80 15.79 -13.55
CA GLN A 127 25.26 15.65 -13.54
C GLN A 127 25.78 14.21 -13.72
N THR A 128 24.89 13.20 -13.68
CA THR A 128 25.26 11.78 -13.71
C THR A 128 24.69 11.02 -14.90
N GLN A 129 24.03 11.71 -15.84
CA GLN A 129 23.39 11.06 -16.98
C GLN A 129 24.39 10.38 -17.93
N ASP A 130 25.62 10.88 -18.02
CA ASP A 130 26.69 10.30 -18.82
C ASP A 130 27.52 9.24 -18.07
N SER A 131 27.17 8.93 -16.81
CA SER A 131 27.87 7.90 -16.05
C SER A 131 27.62 6.51 -16.64
N GLN A 132 28.70 5.82 -17.03
CA GLN A 132 28.61 4.45 -17.55
C GLN A 132 28.17 3.43 -16.48
N THR A 133 28.34 3.76 -15.19
CA THR A 133 27.96 2.90 -14.07
C THR A 133 27.26 3.74 -12.98
N PRO A 134 25.98 4.08 -13.15
CA PRO A 134 25.23 4.82 -12.16
C PRO A 134 25.09 3.99 -10.87
N THR A 135 25.32 4.66 -9.76
CA THR A 135 25.16 4.15 -8.39
C THR A 135 23.83 4.63 -7.81
N LEU A 136 23.48 4.15 -6.60
CA LEU A 136 22.26 4.61 -5.93
C LEU A 136 22.28 6.13 -5.65
N ASN A 137 23.46 6.71 -5.43
CA ASN A 137 23.62 8.14 -5.15
C ASN A 137 23.35 9.02 -6.38
N ASP A 138 23.36 8.42 -7.57
CA ASP A 138 23.13 9.12 -8.85
C ASP A 138 21.64 9.20 -9.19
N ILE A 139 20.79 8.45 -8.47
CA ILE A 139 19.35 8.47 -8.63
C ILE A 139 18.79 9.82 -8.15
N ASP A 140 17.93 10.42 -8.96
CA ASP A 140 17.25 11.68 -8.63
C ASP A 140 15.95 11.44 -7.85
N PHE A 141 16.09 11.24 -6.54
CA PHE A 141 14.95 11.09 -5.64
C PHE A 141 14.10 12.37 -5.53
N ASN A 142 14.70 13.55 -5.70
CA ASN A 142 13.96 14.82 -5.66
C ASN A 142 13.03 14.95 -6.87
N PHE A 143 13.50 14.52 -8.04
CA PHE A 143 12.63 14.43 -9.21
C PHE A 143 11.44 13.50 -8.94
N MET A 144 11.65 12.32 -8.36
CA MET A 144 10.55 11.39 -8.04
C MET A 144 9.53 12.00 -7.06
N GLU A 145 10.00 12.71 -6.04
CA GLU A 145 9.15 13.43 -5.10
C GLU A 145 8.27 14.46 -5.80
N ASN A 146 8.89 15.37 -6.55
CA ASN A 146 8.18 16.46 -7.22
C ASN A 146 7.21 15.92 -8.28
N PHE A 147 7.63 14.94 -9.06
CA PHE A 147 6.80 14.33 -10.09
C PHE A 147 5.50 13.73 -9.53
N ILE A 148 5.59 12.97 -8.43
CA ILE A 148 4.39 12.42 -7.80
C ILE A 148 3.57 13.51 -7.12
N ALA A 149 4.21 14.52 -6.52
CA ALA A 149 3.50 15.64 -5.89
C ALA A 149 2.66 16.42 -6.92
N GLU A 150 3.24 16.73 -8.09
CA GLU A 150 2.54 17.40 -9.20
C GLU A 150 1.36 16.56 -9.71
N LEU A 151 1.51 15.23 -9.82
CA LEU A 151 0.41 14.34 -10.20
C LEU A 151 -0.71 14.32 -9.15
N GLU A 152 -0.37 14.30 -7.86
CA GLU A 152 -1.33 14.36 -6.76
C GLU A 152 -2.11 15.68 -6.78
N GLU A 153 -1.42 16.81 -6.95
CA GLU A 153 -2.03 18.14 -7.06
C GLU A 153 -2.96 18.25 -8.27
N CYS A 154 -2.53 17.80 -9.44
CA CYS A 154 -3.37 17.77 -10.64
C CYS A 154 -4.64 16.94 -10.41
N ARG A 155 -4.53 15.78 -9.77
CA ARG A 155 -5.68 14.91 -9.49
C ARG A 155 -6.64 15.54 -8.48
N LEU A 156 -6.12 16.21 -7.45
CA LEU A 156 -6.94 16.93 -6.47
C LEU A 156 -7.71 18.08 -7.11
N ALA A 157 -7.07 18.85 -8.00
CA ALA A 157 -7.71 19.93 -8.74
C ALA A 157 -8.84 19.41 -9.64
N GLU A 158 -8.62 18.31 -10.35
CA GLU A 158 -9.65 17.66 -11.18
C GLU A 158 -10.86 17.20 -10.35
N LEU A 159 -10.61 16.56 -9.20
CA LEU A 159 -11.66 16.11 -8.30
C LEU A 159 -12.46 17.29 -7.71
N ASP A 160 -11.79 18.36 -7.30
CA ASP A 160 -12.48 19.55 -6.79
C ASP A 160 -13.37 20.18 -7.87
N ALA A 161 -12.87 20.30 -9.11
CA ALA A 161 -13.66 20.81 -10.23
C ALA A 161 -14.88 19.92 -10.51
N TYR A 162 -14.72 18.59 -10.46
CA TYR A 162 -15.83 17.65 -10.63
C TYR A 162 -16.89 17.80 -9.52
N LEU A 163 -16.47 17.88 -8.26
CA LEU A 163 -17.39 18.05 -7.12
C LEU A 163 -18.16 19.38 -7.20
N GLN A 164 -17.50 20.45 -7.66
CA GLN A 164 -18.16 21.73 -7.92
C GLN A 164 -19.20 21.62 -9.03
N ALA A 165 -18.82 21.07 -10.19
CA ALA A 165 -19.69 20.97 -11.36
C ALA A 165 -20.90 20.06 -11.15
N THR A 166 -20.76 19.03 -10.31
CA THR A 166 -21.85 18.09 -9.98
C THR A 166 -22.69 18.52 -8.78
N GLY A 167 -22.36 19.63 -8.12
CA GLY A 167 -23.04 20.08 -6.90
C GLY A 167 -22.77 19.21 -5.67
N LEU A 168 -21.83 18.26 -5.76
CA LEU A 168 -21.45 17.34 -4.67
C LEU A 168 -20.44 17.92 -3.68
N LYS A 169 -20.02 19.18 -3.88
CA LYS A 169 -19.05 19.84 -2.99
C LYS A 169 -19.61 20.17 -1.61
N ASN A 170 -20.92 20.37 -1.47
CA ASN A 170 -21.50 20.66 -0.16
C ASN A 170 -21.57 19.38 0.69
N THR A 171 -20.75 19.32 1.73
CA THR A 171 -20.73 18.23 2.72
C THR A 171 -21.29 18.66 4.08
N THR A 172 -21.86 19.87 4.18
CA THR A 172 -22.45 20.38 5.41
C THR A 172 -23.96 20.14 5.40
N LEU A 173 -24.46 19.49 6.45
CA LEU A 173 -25.89 19.29 6.63
C LEU A 173 -26.59 20.62 6.82
N ASN A 174 -27.71 20.81 6.14
CA ASN A 174 -28.61 21.91 6.44
C ASN A 174 -29.50 21.56 7.65
N SER A 175 -30.19 22.56 8.19
CA SER A 175 -31.06 22.40 9.36
C SER A 175 -32.13 21.31 9.19
N ASP A 176 -32.67 21.15 7.98
CA ASP A 176 -33.69 20.14 7.69
C ASP A 176 -33.09 18.73 7.67
N GLU A 177 -31.89 18.56 7.09
CA GLU A 177 -31.14 17.31 7.08
C GLU A 177 -30.70 16.89 8.49
N GLU A 178 -30.22 17.84 9.30
CA GLU A 178 -29.92 17.58 10.72
C GLU A 178 -31.16 17.12 11.50
N ASN A 179 -32.30 17.76 11.27
CA ASN A 179 -33.55 17.39 11.91
C ASN A 179 -34.05 16.03 11.45
N ALA A 180 -33.93 15.71 10.16
CA ALA A 180 -34.27 14.39 9.62
C ALA A 180 -33.42 13.28 10.25
N LEU A 181 -32.12 13.50 10.43
CA LEU A 181 -31.22 12.55 11.11
C LEU A 181 -31.58 12.36 12.59
N LYS A 182 -31.95 13.43 13.30
CA LYS A 182 -32.44 13.32 14.70
C LYS A 182 -33.68 12.45 14.78
N GLN A 183 -34.67 12.68 13.91
CA GLN A 183 -35.90 11.89 13.87
C GLN A 183 -35.64 10.42 13.51
N LEU A 184 -34.74 10.16 12.56
CA LEU A 184 -34.36 8.78 12.20
C LEU A 184 -33.77 8.03 13.40
N ASN A 185 -32.84 8.65 14.12
CA ASN A 185 -32.22 8.07 15.31
C ASN A 185 -33.23 7.82 16.44
N GLU A 186 -34.18 8.74 16.65
CA GLU A 186 -35.26 8.55 17.62
C GLU A 186 -36.14 7.36 17.26
N ASN A 187 -36.52 7.23 15.99
CA ASN A 187 -37.32 6.11 15.49
C ASN A 187 -36.60 4.76 15.61
N GLU A 188 -35.29 4.71 15.36
CA GLU A 188 -34.49 3.49 15.54
C GLU A 188 -34.41 3.06 17.01
N ARG A 189 -34.18 4.02 17.92
CA ARG A 189 -34.19 3.74 19.37
C ARG A 189 -35.53 3.21 19.84
N GLU A 190 -36.63 3.76 19.35
CA GLU A 190 -37.96 3.30 19.72
C GLU A 190 -38.24 1.89 19.18
N ARG A 191 -37.83 1.59 17.93
CA ARG A 191 -37.90 0.23 17.36
C ARG A 191 -37.10 -0.78 18.18
N GLU A 192 -35.91 -0.41 18.65
CA GLU A 192 -35.11 -1.29 19.52
C GLU A 192 -35.78 -1.50 20.89
N ARG A 193 -36.36 -0.46 21.48
CA ARG A 193 -37.09 -0.58 22.76
C ARG A 193 -38.27 -1.54 22.64
N VAL A 194 -39.09 -1.37 21.59
CA VAL A 194 -40.22 -2.26 21.34
C VAL A 194 -39.76 -3.70 21.15
N LYS A 195 -38.70 -3.95 20.36
CA LYS A 195 -38.14 -5.31 20.21
C LYS A 195 -37.71 -5.94 21.53
N ARG A 196 -37.17 -5.15 22.47
CA ARG A 196 -36.76 -5.64 23.81
C ARG A 196 -37.92 -5.89 24.76
N MET A 197 -39.08 -5.26 24.55
CA MET A 197 -40.27 -5.50 25.37
C MET A 197 -41.08 -6.73 24.92
N VAL A 198 -40.90 -7.17 23.67
CA VAL A 198 -41.66 -8.28 23.06
C VAL A 198 -40.83 -9.58 23.00
N ALA A 199 -39.56 -9.54 23.43
CA ALA A 199 -38.66 -10.68 23.57
C ALA A 199 -38.54 -11.11 25.03
#